data_AF-A0A2N2BUK8-F1
#
_entry.id   AF-A0A2N2BUK8-F1
#
_cell.length_a   1.000
_cell.length_b   1.000
_cell.length_c   1.000
_cell.angle_alpha   90.00
_cell.angle_beta   90.00
_cell.angle_gamma   90.00
#
_symmetry.space_group_name_H-M   'P 1'
#
loop_
_entity.id
_entity.type
_entity.pdbx_description
1 polymer ?
#
loop_
_entity_poly.entity_id
_entity_poly.type
_entity_poly.pdbx_seq_one_letter_code
_entity_poly.pdbx_strand_id
1 'polypeptide(L)'
;MIFVQTSSDNEIKYCHYKPFDKEFGLSKTEEELLQIGFLVEDIPEPKQIEGKSSVMFYTPEQGFWFEYADIPKTPEQIQAEKIDLLENQTAEYMVDLDFRLSNIELGL
;
A
#
# COMPACT_ATOMS: atom_id res chain seq x y z
N MET A 1 21.74 -13.23 4.24
CA MET A 1 20.84 -14.39 4.47
C MET A 1 19.60 -14.02 5.28
N ILE A 2 18.45 -14.13 4.63
CA ILE A 2 17.11 -13.85 5.12
C ILE A 2 16.28 -15.10 4.84
N PHE A 3 15.42 -15.49 5.78
CA PHE A 3 14.44 -16.56 5.56
C PHE A 3 13.10 -15.97 5.13
N VAL A 4 12.49 -16.53 4.09
CA VAL A 4 11.15 -16.16 3.61
C VAL A 4 10.27 -17.40 3.50
N GLN A 5 9.03 -17.29 3.94
CA GLN A 5 8.01 -18.33 3.78
C GLN A 5 6.89 -17.81 2.90
N THR A 6 6.56 -18.59 1.88
CA THR A 6 5.49 -18.28 0.92
C THR A 6 4.24 -19.11 1.18
N SER A 7 3.08 -18.60 0.78
CA SER A 7 1.84 -19.37 0.69
C SER A 7 1.84 -20.28 -0.55
N SER A 8 0.75 -21.02 -0.75
CA SER A 8 0.50 -21.77 -2.00
C SER A 8 0.49 -20.90 -3.25
N ASP A 9 0.18 -19.60 -3.09
CA ASP A 9 0.07 -18.64 -4.18
C ASP A 9 1.37 -17.83 -4.35
N ASN A 10 2.46 -18.28 -3.72
CA ASN A 10 3.79 -17.65 -3.71
C ASN A 10 3.88 -16.31 -2.95
N GLU A 11 2.81 -15.90 -2.26
CA GLU A 11 2.80 -14.69 -1.45
C GLU A 11 3.68 -14.86 -0.22
N ILE A 12 4.57 -13.92 0.06
CA ILE A 12 5.40 -13.95 1.27
C ILE A 12 4.54 -13.64 2.48
N LYS A 13 4.38 -14.62 3.37
CA LYS A 13 3.62 -14.50 4.62
C LYS A 13 4.50 -14.21 5.83
N TYR A 14 5.77 -14.60 5.75
CA TYR A 14 6.71 -14.43 6.85
C TYR A 14 8.12 -14.20 6.33
N CYS A 15 8.83 -13.27 6.97
CA CYS A 15 10.25 -13.02 6.70
C CYS A 15 11.02 -12.88 8.03
N HIS A 16 12.25 -13.40 8.05
CA HIS A 16 13.16 -13.29 9.19
C HIS A 16 14.56 -12.93 8.71
N TYR A 17 15.02 -11.71 9.02
CA TYR A 17 16.27 -11.13 8.47
C TYR A 17 17.55 -11.75 9.01
N LYS A 18 17.49 -12.49 10.13
CA LYS A 18 18.65 -13.15 10.73
C LYS A 18 18.31 -14.56 11.23
N PRO A 19 17.95 -15.50 10.33
CA PRO A 19 17.39 -16.79 10.73
C PRO A 19 18.33 -17.66 11.57
N PHE A 20 19.65 -17.47 11.44
CA PHE A 20 20.68 -18.22 12.15
C PHE A 20 21.34 -17.43 13.29
N ASP A 21 20.78 -16.29 13.69
CA ASP A 21 21.31 -15.53 14.82
C ASP A 21 21.23 -16.33 16.13
N LYS A 22 22.24 -16.19 17.00
CA LYS A 22 22.33 -16.98 18.23
C LYS A 22 21.29 -16.60 19.27
N GLU A 23 20.88 -15.33 19.30
CA GLU A 23 19.96 -14.79 20.31
C GLU A 23 18.54 -14.62 19.75
N PHE A 24 18.43 -14.13 18.51
CA PHE A 24 17.15 -13.80 17.88
C PHE A 24 16.82 -14.68 16.67
N GLY A 25 17.60 -15.73 16.39
CA GLY A 25 17.35 -16.62 15.26
C GLY A 25 16.24 -17.63 15.52
N LEU A 26 15.96 -18.43 14.50
CA LEU A 26 14.87 -19.42 14.51
C LEU A 26 15.25 -20.73 15.22
N SER A 27 16.50 -20.86 15.67
CA SER A 27 17.05 -22.09 16.27
C SER A 27 16.80 -23.34 15.42
N LYS A 28 16.84 -23.17 14.09
CA LYS A 28 16.65 -24.20 13.07
C LYS A 28 17.88 -24.33 12.20
N THR A 29 18.11 -25.52 11.65
CA THR A 29 19.16 -25.71 10.64
C THR A 29 18.72 -25.18 9.28
N GLU A 30 19.68 -25.04 8.37
CA GLU A 30 19.40 -24.64 6.99
C GLU A 30 18.45 -25.63 6.30
N GLU A 31 18.69 -26.93 6.47
CA GLU A 31 17.86 -27.98 5.87
C GLU A 31 16.41 -27.93 6.39
N GLU A 32 16.21 -27.65 7.68
CA GLU A 32 14.87 -27.51 8.26
C GLU A 32 14.14 -26.29 7.71
N LEU A 33 14.84 -25.17 7.50
CA LEU A 33 14.26 -23.96 6.92
C LEU A 33 13.92 -24.15 5.44
N LEU A 34 14.77 -24.82 4.67
CA LEU A 34 14.53 -25.10 3.26
C LEU A 34 13.33 -26.04 3.02
N GLN A 35 12.91 -26.81 4.03
CA GLN A 35 11.67 -27.61 3.96
C GLN A 35 10.39 -26.77 4.08
N ILE A 36 10.47 -25.58 4.69
CA ILE A 36 9.30 -24.76 5.01
C ILE A 36 9.29 -23.39 4.31
N GLY A 37 10.32 -23.08 3.53
CA GLY A 37 10.47 -21.80 2.84
C GLY A 37 11.79 -21.70 2.09
N PHE A 38 12.28 -20.48 1.90
CA PHE A 38 13.46 -20.18 1.11
C PHE A 38 14.44 -19.30 1.87
N LEU A 39 15.71 -19.46 1.55
CA LEU A 39 16.80 -18.63 2.04
C LEU A 39 17.29 -17.74 0.90
N VAL A 40 17.32 -16.42 1.14
CA VAL A 40 17.62 -15.39 0.15
C VAL A 40 18.65 -14.42 0.72
N GLU A 41 19.42 -13.75 -0.13
CA GLU A 41 20.43 -12.81 0.37
C GLU A 41 19.87 -11.44 0.70
N ASP A 42 18.90 -10.99 -0.10
CA ASP A 42 18.33 -9.65 -0.02
C ASP A 42 16.84 -9.69 -0.40
N ILE A 43 16.09 -8.70 0.09
CA ILE A 43 14.67 -8.50 -0.24
C ILE A 43 14.53 -7.09 -0.80
N PRO A 44 14.00 -6.92 -2.03
CA PRO A 44 13.82 -5.60 -2.61
C PRO A 44 12.76 -4.79 -1.85
N GLU A 45 12.90 -3.47 -1.86
CA GLU A 45 11.88 -2.58 -1.32
C GLU A 45 10.75 -2.33 -2.35
N PRO A 46 9.47 -2.38 -1.95
CA PRO A 46 8.37 -2.04 -2.84
C PRO A 46 8.38 -0.55 -3.19
N LYS A 47 7.84 -0.20 -4.37
CA LYS A 47 7.59 1.20 -4.72
C LYS A 47 6.44 1.74 -3.87
N GLN A 48 6.64 2.90 -3.27
CA GLN A 48 5.57 3.62 -2.59
C GLN A 48 4.67 4.27 -3.64
N ILE A 49 3.43 3.79 -3.76
CA ILE A 49 2.41 4.34 -4.65
C ILE A 49 1.26 4.83 -3.77
N GLU A 50 0.93 6.12 -3.87
CA GLU A 50 -0.14 6.72 -3.07
C GLU A 50 -1.46 5.97 -3.27
N GLY A 51 -2.13 5.64 -2.16
CA GLY A 51 -3.39 4.91 -2.15
C GLY A 51 -3.29 3.42 -2.49
N LYS A 52 -2.10 2.85 -2.69
CA LYS A 52 -1.92 1.41 -2.95
C LYS A 52 -1.07 0.71 -1.88
N SER A 53 -1.44 -0.53 -1.57
CA SER A 53 -0.67 -1.44 -0.74
C SER A 53 0.05 -2.44 -1.62
N SER A 54 1.33 -2.68 -1.33
CA SER A 54 2.14 -3.67 -2.02
C SER A 54 2.04 -5.03 -1.34
N VAL A 55 1.78 -6.07 -2.11
CA VAL A 55 1.86 -7.47 -1.70
C VAL A 55 3.08 -8.09 -2.37
N MET A 56 3.97 -8.69 -1.58
CA MET A 56 5.23 -9.25 -2.06
C MET A 56 5.11 -10.75 -2.27
N PHE A 57 5.67 -11.22 -3.38
CA PHE A 57 5.69 -12.62 -3.76
C PHE A 57 7.10 -13.07 -4.12
N TYR A 58 7.36 -14.37 -4.05
CA TYR A 58 8.66 -14.93 -4.39
C TYR A 58 8.57 -16.37 -4.91
N THR A 59 9.35 -16.67 -5.95
CA THR A 59 9.72 -18.03 -6.34
C THR A 59 11.20 -18.07 -6.72
N PRO A 60 11.88 -19.22 -6.60
CA PRO A 60 13.27 -19.35 -7.06
C PRO A 60 13.47 -19.07 -8.55
N GLU A 61 12.44 -19.28 -9.37
CA GLU A 61 12.48 -19.16 -10.82
C GLU A 61 12.31 -17.71 -11.30
N GLN A 62 11.39 -16.97 -10.66
CA GLN A 62 11.06 -15.59 -11.03
C GLN A 62 11.79 -14.54 -10.18
N GLY A 63 12.20 -14.91 -8.97
CA GLY A 63 12.64 -13.96 -7.94
C GLY A 63 11.47 -13.24 -7.29
N PHE A 64 11.73 -12.05 -6.74
CA PHE A 64 10.72 -11.24 -6.07
C PHE A 64 9.89 -10.43 -7.06
N TRP A 65 8.58 -10.36 -6.82
CA TRP A 65 7.70 -9.40 -7.50
C TRP A 65 6.66 -8.83 -6.54
N PHE A 66 6.02 -7.75 -6.99
CA PHE A 66 5.03 -7.01 -6.21
C PHE A 66 3.76 -6.82 -7.01
N GLU A 67 2.63 -7.08 -6.35
CA GLU A 67 1.32 -6.65 -6.82
C GLU A 67 0.82 -5.49 -5.96
N TYR A 68 0.12 -4.54 -6.57
CA TYR A 68 -0.34 -3.33 -5.90
C TYR A 68 -1.86 -3.26 -5.93
N ALA A 69 -2.48 -3.41 -4.76
CA ALA A 69 -3.91 -3.32 -4.59
C ALA A 69 -4.30 -1.97 -4.00
N ASP A 70 -5.50 -1.47 -4.34
CA ASP A 70 -6.02 -0.24 -3.75
C ASP A 70 -6.28 -0.42 -2.26
N ILE A 71 -5.83 0.55 -1.47
CA ILE A 71 -6.12 0.58 -0.03
C ILE A 71 -7.56 1.05 0.12
N PRO A 72 -8.45 0.25 0.76
CA PRO A 72 -9.79 0.72 1.02
C PRO A 72 -9.73 1.94 1.93
N LYS A 73 -10.37 3.03 1.50
CA LYS A 73 -10.47 4.26 2.29
C LYS A 73 -11.20 3.98 3.59
N THR A 74 -10.73 4.58 4.68
CA THR A 74 -11.47 4.55 5.94
C THR A 74 -12.76 5.37 5.84
N PRO A 75 -13.77 5.12 6.70
CA PRO A 75 -14.97 5.95 6.74
C PRO A 75 -14.68 7.44 6.89
N GLU A 76 -13.65 7.79 7.67
CA GLU A 76 -13.20 9.17 7.90
C GLU A 76 -12.62 9.79 6.63
N GLN A 77 -11.81 9.05 5.87
CA GLN A 77 -11.27 9.50 4.59
C GLN A 77 -12.40 9.71 3.56
N ILE A 78 -13.37 8.79 3.51
CA ILE A 78 -14.54 8.93 2.65
C ILE A 78 -15.37 10.16 3.05
N GLN A 79 -15.52 10.43 4.36
CA GLN A 79 -16.25 11.60 4.84
C GLN A 79 -15.52 12.90 4.51
N ALA A 80 -14.20 12.95 4.68
CA ALA A 80 -13.38 14.11 4.35
C ALA A 80 -13.49 14.47 2.86
N GLU A 81 -13.41 13.47 1.97
CA GLU A 81 -13.58 13.69 0.52
C GLU A 81 -14.98 14.23 0.16
N LYS A 82 -16.02 13.76 0.86
CA LYS A 82 -17.38 14.28 0.67
C LYS A 82 -17.50 15.73 1.12
N ILE A 83 -16.87 16.09 2.24
CA ILE A 83 -16.87 17.48 2.73
C ILE A 83 -16.13 18.37 1.73
N ASP A 84 -14.94 17.98 1.29
CA ASP A 84 -14.14 18.74 0.33
C ASP A 84 -14.90 18.95 -0.99
N LEU A 85 -15.56 17.90 -1.51
CA LEU A 85 -16.42 18.01 -2.68
C LEU A 85 -17.58 18.99 -2.47
N LEU A 86 -18.27 18.92 -1.33
CA LEU A 86 -19.38 19.81 -1.01
C LEU A 86 -18.89 21.26 -0.85
N GLU A 87 -17.77 21.49 -0.18
CA GLU A 87 -17.18 22.82 0.00
C GLU A 87 -16.83 23.45 -1.36
N ASN A 88 -16.17 22.70 -2.24
CA ASN A 88 -15.86 23.16 -3.60
C ASN A 88 -17.12 23.48 -4.40
N GLN A 89 -18.14 22.62 -4.36
CA GLN A 89 -19.42 22.89 -5.02
C GLN A 89 -20.10 24.14 -4.46
N THR A 90 -20.12 24.31 -3.13
CA THR A 90 -20.70 25.50 -2.52
C THR A 90 -19.94 26.77 -2.89
N ALA A 91 -18.61 26.71 -3.02
CA ALA A 91 -17.80 27.84 -3.45
C ALA A 91 -18.12 28.23 -4.90
N GLU A 92 -18.24 27.24 -5.81
CA GLU A 92 -18.64 27.49 -7.20
C GLU A 92 -20.03 28.14 -7.30
N TYR A 93 -21.01 27.65 -6.54
CA TYR A 93 -22.35 28.24 -6.51
C TYR A 93 -22.35 29.68 -5.98
N MET A 94 -21.55 29.97 -4.95
CA MET A 94 -21.45 31.34 -4.42
C MET A 94 -20.86 32.30 -5.45
N VAL A 95 -19.82 31.89 -6.18
CA VAL A 95 -19.22 32.71 -7.25
C VAL A 95 -20.21 32.99 -8.38
N ASP A 96 -20.97 31.97 -8.82
CA ASP A 96 -22.01 32.16 -9.83
C ASP A 96 -23.13 33.09 -9.33
N LEU A 97 -23.53 32.97 -8.07
CA LEU A 97 -24.54 33.85 -7.48
C LEU A 97 -24.05 35.30 -7.42
N ASP A 98 -22.83 35.54 -6.97
CA ASP A 98 -22.23 36.88 -6.90
C ASP A 98 -22.15 37.52 -8.29
N PHE A 99 -21.77 36.75 -9.31
CA PHE A 99 -21.74 37.23 -10.69
C PHE A 99 -23.13 37.63 -11.20
N ARG A 100 -24.14 36.80 -10.94
CA ARG A 100 -25.53 37.09 -11.34
C ARG A 100 -26.08 38.32 -10.63
N LEU A 101 -25.83 38.46 -9.33
CA LEU A 101 -26.25 39.62 -8.56
C LEU A 101 -25.57 40.90 -9.07
N SER A 102 -24.28 40.84 -9.36
CA SER A 102 -23.54 41.98 -9.92
C SER A 102 -24.11 42.44 -11.27
N ASN A 103 -24.45 41.52 -12.18
CA ASN A 103 -25.07 41.89 -13.46
C ASN A 103 -26.44 42.55 -13.29
N ILE A 104 -27.24 42.07 -12.35
CA ILE A 104 -28.54 42.68 -12.02
C ILE A 104 -28.35 44.10 -11.46
N GLU A 105 -27.38 44.29 -10.55
CA GLU A 105 -27.09 45.60 -9.96
C GLU A 105 -26.52 46.61 -10.98
N LEU A 106 -25.78 46.12 -11.98
CA LEU A 106 -25.20 46.94 -13.05
C LEU A 106 -26.17 47.19 -14.22
N GLY A 107 -27.36 46.58 -14.22
CA GLY A 107 -28.37 46.74 -15.27
C GLY A 107 -27.93 46.23 -16.64
N LEU A 108 -27.03 45.23 -16.66
CA LEU A 108 -26.51 44.54 -17.86
C LEU A 108 -27.40 43.36 -18.26
#